data_AF-A0A3B5QXM2-F1
#
_entry.id   AF-A0A3B5QXM2-F1
#
_cell.length_a   1.000
_cell.length_b   1.000
_cell.length_c   1.000
_cell.angle_alpha   90.00
_cell.angle_beta   90.00
_cell.angle_gamma   90.00
#
_symmetry.space_group_name_H-M   'P 1'
#
loop_
_entity.id
_entity.type
_entity.pdbx_description
1 polymer ?
#
loop_
_entity_poly.entity_id
_entity_poly.type
_entity_poly.pdbx_seq_one_letter_code
_entity_poly.pdbx_strand_id
1 'polypeptide(L)'
;MKLKHLEPFRLSLEKLKEVSTRLRKDMIRGLGKHTHHRAAVKMLPTFVRATPDGTEKGDFLALDLGGTNFRVLHVRVMEEEQKMVKMDSQLCAIPQEIMLGTGEQLFDHIAACLSEFLDSQNLKGQTLPMGFTFSFPCEQKEIDKVFNLTLLKLVGLSLLTVEDWFH
;
A
#
# COMPACT_ATOMS: atom_id res chain seq x y z
N MET A 1 -19.95 32.69 21.29
CA MET A 1 -18.48 32.72 21.42
C MET A 1 -17.74 31.57 20.71
N LYS A 2 -18.40 30.49 20.23
CA LYS A 2 -17.73 29.29 19.65
C LYS A 2 -17.31 29.36 18.17
N LEU A 3 -17.77 30.31 17.37
CA LEU A 3 -17.51 30.34 15.91
C LEU A 3 -16.19 31.03 15.50
N LYS A 4 -15.69 32.01 16.27
CA LYS A 4 -14.47 32.76 15.91
C LYS A 4 -13.21 31.90 15.81
N HIS A 5 -13.15 30.78 16.55
CA HIS A 5 -12.03 29.85 16.52
C HIS A 5 -12.07 28.88 15.33
N LEU A 6 -13.21 28.78 14.63
CA LEU A 6 -13.39 27.90 13.47
C LEU A 6 -13.18 28.63 12.14
N GLU A 7 -13.22 29.96 12.14
CA GLU A 7 -12.98 30.79 10.95
C GLU A 7 -11.68 30.44 10.19
N PRO A 8 -10.54 30.14 10.83
CA PRO A 8 -9.32 29.74 10.12
C PRO A 8 -9.46 28.44 9.30
N PHE A 9 -10.44 27.59 9.63
CA PHE A 9 -10.73 26.33 8.91
C PHE A 9 -11.77 26.51 7.80
N ARG A 10 -12.42 27.68 7.72
CA ARG A 10 -13.41 27.98 6.69
C ARG A 10 -12.70 28.42 5.41
N LEU A 11 -12.49 27.47 4.50
CA LEU A 11 -11.86 27.72 3.21
C LEU A 11 -12.89 28.28 2.21
N SER A 12 -12.57 29.43 1.60
CA SER A 12 -13.35 29.95 0.48
C SER A 12 -13.12 29.11 -0.78
N LEU A 13 -14.05 29.19 -1.75
CA LEU A 13 -13.89 28.55 -3.05
C LEU A 13 -12.60 29.01 -3.77
N GLU A 14 -12.25 30.29 -3.64
CA GLU A 14 -11.01 30.84 -4.18
C GLU A 14 -9.79 30.15 -3.58
N LYS A 15 -9.79 29.96 -2.25
CA LYS A 15 -8.70 29.27 -1.56
C LYS A 15 -8.57 27.82 -1.97
N LEU A 16 -9.69 27.11 -2.17
CA LEU A 16 -9.71 25.74 -2.67
C LEU A 16 -9.14 25.64 -4.10
N LYS A 17 -9.47 26.59 -4.98
CA LYS A 17 -8.89 26.68 -6.33
C LYS A 17 -7.38 26.93 -6.29
N GLU A 18 -6.93 27.79 -5.36
CA GLU A 18 -5.50 28.04 -5.14
C GLU A 18 -4.77 26.76 -4.71
N VAL A 19 -5.31 26.03 -3.73
CA VAL A 19 -4.75 24.76 -3.25
C VAL A 19 -4.69 23.73 -4.39
N SER A 20 -5.75 23.58 -5.17
CA SER A 20 -5.80 22.69 -6.34
C SER A 20 -4.71 23.05 -7.37
N THR A 21 -4.53 24.34 -7.64
CA THR A 21 -3.51 24.84 -8.57
C THR A 21 -2.10 24.53 -8.05
N ARG A 22 -1.85 24.73 -6.75
CA ARG A 22 -0.56 24.40 -6.11
C ARG A 22 -0.27 22.90 -6.18
N LEU A 23 -1.26 22.05 -5.85
CA LEU A 23 -1.13 20.60 -5.93
C LEU A 23 -0.82 20.15 -7.38
N ARG A 24 -1.52 20.69 -8.37
CA ARG A 24 -1.26 20.39 -9.79
C ARG A 24 0.17 20.76 -10.19
N LYS A 25 0.68 21.91 -9.76
CA LYS A 25 2.09 22.30 -10.00
C LYS A 25 3.05 21.29 -9.39
N ASP A 26 2.75 20.78 -8.19
CA ASP A 26 3.59 19.78 -7.53
C ASP A 26 3.57 18.43 -8.21
N MET A 27 2.41 18.00 -8.72
CA MET A 27 2.29 16.79 -9.54
C MET A 27 3.14 16.91 -10.82
N ILE A 28 3.09 18.05 -11.52
CA ILE A 28 3.91 18.28 -12.71
C ILE A 28 5.40 18.23 -12.36
N ARG A 29 5.80 18.84 -11.23
CA ARG A 29 7.19 18.75 -10.75
C ARG A 29 7.60 17.32 -10.39
N GLY A 30 6.70 16.54 -9.80
CA GLY A 30 6.91 15.13 -9.48
C GLY A 30 7.13 14.26 -10.71
N LEU A 31 6.44 14.53 -11.81
CA LEU A 31 6.61 13.81 -13.07
C LEU A 31 7.86 14.23 -13.86
N GLY A 32 8.41 15.43 -13.61
CA GLY A 32 9.54 15.95 -14.36
C GLY A 32 10.86 15.28 -14.01
N LYS A 33 11.57 14.73 -15.00
CA LYS A 33 12.86 14.02 -14.85
C LYS A 33 13.89 14.77 -14.01
N HIS A 34 14.03 16.08 -14.20
CA HIS A 34 15.01 16.91 -13.48
C HIS A 34 14.47 17.51 -12.19
N THR A 35 13.15 17.56 -12.01
CA THR A 35 12.49 18.20 -10.84
C THR A 35 12.05 17.20 -9.78
N HIS A 36 11.93 15.92 -10.14
CA HIS A 36 11.41 14.83 -9.30
C HIS A 36 12.09 14.73 -7.93
N HIS A 37 13.43 14.76 -7.90
CA HIS A 37 14.20 14.63 -6.66
C HIS A 37 13.86 15.71 -5.61
N ARG A 38 13.44 16.90 -6.04
CA ARG A 38 13.05 18.04 -5.17
C ARG A 38 11.54 18.20 -5.02
N ALA A 39 10.73 17.39 -5.70
CA ALA A 39 9.28 17.47 -5.62
C ALA A 39 8.77 16.92 -4.29
N ALA A 40 7.84 17.64 -3.65
CA ALA A 40 7.15 17.19 -2.45
C ALA A 40 6.15 16.05 -2.76
N VAL A 41 5.52 16.11 -3.93
CA VAL A 41 4.65 15.05 -4.46
C VAL A 41 5.46 14.25 -5.47
N LYS A 42 5.83 13.01 -5.12
CA LYS A 42 6.78 12.22 -5.90
C LYS A 42 6.23 11.65 -7.20
N MET A 43 4.92 11.42 -7.30
CA MET A 43 4.30 10.82 -8.51
C MET A 43 5.01 9.50 -8.92
N LEU A 44 5.21 8.61 -7.96
CA LEU A 44 5.92 7.34 -8.16
C LEU A 44 5.13 6.44 -9.13
N PRO A 45 5.79 5.81 -10.12
CA PRO A 45 5.14 4.89 -11.05
C PRO A 45 4.74 3.58 -10.34
N THR A 46 3.51 3.12 -10.58
CA THR A 46 2.98 1.87 -9.99
C THR A 46 3.28 0.62 -10.83
N PHE A 47 3.77 0.80 -12.06
CA PHE A 47 3.93 -0.25 -13.08
C PHE A 47 2.64 -0.97 -13.51
N VAL A 48 1.47 -0.53 -13.04
CA VAL A 48 0.16 -0.91 -13.57
C VAL A 48 -0.11 -0.08 -14.83
N ARG A 49 -0.16 -0.72 -15.99
CA ARG A 49 -0.22 -0.04 -17.30
C ARG A 49 -1.61 0.00 -17.93
N ALA A 50 -2.54 -0.79 -17.41
CA ALA A 50 -3.92 -0.83 -17.86
C ALA A 50 -4.84 -0.99 -16.65
N THR A 51 -6.04 -0.45 -16.77
CA THR A 51 -7.15 -0.80 -15.87
C THR A 51 -7.72 -2.15 -16.26
N PRO A 52 -8.44 -2.83 -15.37
CA PRO A 52 -9.08 -4.09 -15.70
C PRO A 52 -9.96 -3.99 -16.96
N ASP A 53 -9.87 -4.99 -17.84
CA ASP A 53 -10.59 -5.02 -19.13
C ASP A 53 -11.68 -6.10 -19.20
N GLY A 54 -11.78 -6.94 -18.17
CA GLY A 54 -12.79 -7.99 -18.04
C GLY A 54 -12.36 -9.35 -18.52
N THR A 55 -11.14 -9.47 -19.04
CA THR A 55 -10.54 -10.76 -19.34
C THR A 55 -9.90 -11.43 -18.11
N GLU A 56 -9.88 -10.74 -16.97
CA GLU A 56 -9.31 -11.28 -15.74
C GLU A 56 -10.11 -12.47 -15.22
N LYS A 57 -9.40 -13.53 -14.83
CA LYS A 57 -9.99 -14.71 -14.20
C LYS A 57 -8.98 -15.47 -13.37
N GLY A 58 -9.49 -16.23 -12.41
CA GLY A 58 -8.70 -17.16 -11.60
C GLY A 58 -8.78 -16.86 -10.11
N ASP A 59 -7.98 -17.61 -9.36
CA ASP A 59 -7.83 -17.51 -7.92
C ASP A 59 -6.54 -16.77 -7.57
N PHE A 60 -6.65 -15.78 -6.70
CA PHE A 60 -5.55 -14.92 -6.29
C PHE A 60 -5.51 -14.79 -4.78
N LEU A 61 -4.31 -14.65 -4.24
CA LEU A 61 -4.11 -14.17 -2.89
C LEU A 61 -3.90 -12.65 -2.92
N ALA A 62 -4.36 -11.97 -1.88
CA ALA A 62 -3.98 -10.59 -1.65
C ALA A 62 -3.53 -10.42 -0.19
N LEU A 63 -2.44 -9.69 -0.02
CA LEU A 63 -1.97 -9.23 1.28
C LEU A 63 -2.10 -7.72 1.34
N ASP A 64 -2.73 -7.21 2.40
CA ASP A 64 -2.93 -5.77 2.62
C ASP A 64 -2.32 -5.34 3.95
N LEU A 65 -1.14 -4.74 3.88
CA LEU A 65 -0.36 -4.25 5.01
C LEU A 65 -0.41 -2.72 5.03
N GLY A 66 -0.97 -2.15 6.09
CA GLY A 66 -1.11 -0.68 6.20
C GLY A 66 -1.08 -0.10 7.60
N GLY A 67 -0.77 -0.90 8.63
CA GLY A 67 -0.79 -0.42 10.01
C GLY A 67 -0.45 -1.52 11.01
N THR A 68 -1.05 -1.42 12.20
CA THR A 68 -0.92 -2.40 13.28
C THR A 68 -1.59 -3.75 12.98
N ASN A 69 -2.23 -3.87 11.82
CA ASN A 69 -2.84 -5.08 11.32
C ASN A 69 -2.54 -5.19 9.82
N PHE A 70 -2.58 -6.42 9.34
CA PHE A 70 -2.67 -6.71 7.91
C PHE A 70 -3.80 -7.69 7.64
N ARG A 71 -4.18 -7.81 6.36
CA ARG A 71 -5.20 -8.75 5.92
C ARG A 71 -4.61 -9.70 4.90
N VAL A 72 -4.97 -10.97 5.02
CA VAL A 72 -4.81 -11.96 3.96
C VAL A 72 -6.17 -12.22 3.35
N LEU A 73 -6.25 -12.27 2.02
CA LEU A 73 -7.48 -12.47 1.27
C LEU A 73 -7.29 -13.56 0.23
N HIS A 74 -8.34 -14.35 0.01
CA HIS A 74 -8.50 -15.18 -1.18
C HIS A 74 -9.59 -14.56 -2.06
N VAL A 75 -9.23 -14.26 -3.29
CA VAL A 75 -10.08 -13.58 -4.26
C VAL A 75 -10.26 -14.49 -5.46
N ARG A 76 -11.51 -14.70 -5.86
CA ARG A 76 -11.84 -15.35 -7.12
C ARG A 76 -12.42 -14.33 -8.09
N VAL A 77 -11.84 -14.26 -9.28
CA VAL A 77 -12.33 -13.42 -10.38
C VAL A 77 -12.96 -14.33 -11.42
N MET A 78 -14.23 -14.07 -11.74
CA MET A 78 -14.99 -14.80 -12.75
C MET A 78 -15.19 -13.92 -13.99
N GLU A 79 -14.95 -14.50 -15.17
CA GLU A 79 -15.01 -13.82 -16.47
C GLU A 79 -16.44 -13.33 -16.79
N GLU A 80 -17.48 -14.12 -16.49
CA GLU A 80 -18.83 -13.88 -17.01
C GLU A 80 -19.59 -12.68 -16.40
N GLU A 81 -19.05 -11.97 -15.42
CA GLU A 81 -19.73 -10.78 -14.86
C GLU A 81 -18.78 -9.66 -14.39
N GLN A 82 -17.46 -9.77 -14.61
CA GLN A 82 -16.43 -8.93 -13.96
C GLN A 82 -16.64 -8.79 -12.43
N LYS A 83 -17.35 -9.72 -11.79
CA LYS A 83 -17.58 -9.68 -10.36
C LYS A 83 -16.37 -10.26 -9.66
N MET A 84 -15.66 -9.38 -8.95
CA MET A 84 -14.67 -9.80 -7.96
C MET A 84 -15.44 -10.41 -6.78
N VAL A 85 -15.34 -11.74 -6.64
CA VAL A 85 -15.89 -12.44 -5.48
C VAL A 85 -14.75 -12.60 -4.49
N LYS A 86 -14.79 -11.79 -3.43
CA LYS A 86 -13.97 -12.05 -2.25
C LYS A 86 -14.52 -13.31 -1.59
N MET A 87 -13.74 -14.38 -1.61
CA MET A 87 -14.14 -15.65 -1.02
C MET A 87 -13.96 -15.57 0.49
N ASP A 88 -12.75 -15.22 0.94
CA ASP A 88 -12.38 -15.27 2.36
C ASP A 88 -11.38 -14.17 2.74
N SER A 89 -11.32 -13.86 4.04
CA SER A 89 -10.26 -13.00 4.59
C SER A 89 -9.97 -13.24 6.05
N GLN A 90 -8.70 -13.07 6.41
CA GLN A 90 -8.22 -13.11 7.78
C GLN A 90 -7.54 -11.79 8.13
N LEU A 91 -7.96 -11.18 9.25
CA LEU A 91 -7.29 -10.04 9.85
C LEU A 91 -6.22 -10.55 10.81
N CYS A 92 -4.99 -10.09 10.63
CA CYS A 92 -3.83 -10.51 11.40
C CYS A 92 -3.28 -9.29 12.15
N ALA A 93 -3.32 -9.34 13.48
CA ALA A 93 -2.70 -8.31 14.30
C ALA A 93 -1.18 -8.43 14.22
N ILE A 94 -0.48 -7.30 14.23
CA ILE A 94 0.98 -7.24 14.32
C ILE A 94 1.32 -6.84 15.75
N PRO A 95 1.94 -7.74 16.54
CA PRO A 95 2.39 -7.42 17.89
C PRO A 95 3.32 -6.21 17.90
N GLN A 96 3.30 -5.45 19.00
CA GLN A 96 4.05 -4.20 19.09
C GLN A 96 5.57 -4.43 19.02
N GLU A 97 6.03 -5.52 19.62
CA GLU A 97 7.40 -6.01 19.56
C GLU A 97 7.86 -6.32 18.13
N ILE A 98 6.97 -6.80 17.26
CA ILE A 98 7.27 -7.07 15.85
C ILE A 98 7.25 -5.77 15.04
N MET A 99 6.31 -4.87 15.32
CA MET A 99 6.28 -3.54 14.67
C MET A 99 7.53 -2.71 14.94
N LEU A 100 8.13 -2.86 16.12
CA LEU A 100 9.37 -2.20 16.54
C LEU A 100 10.61 -3.05 16.27
N GLY A 101 10.44 -4.27 15.75
CA GLY A 101 11.49 -5.26 15.51
C GLY A 101 12.15 -5.12 14.15
N THR A 102 12.80 -6.20 13.70
CA THR A 102 13.48 -6.26 12.40
C THR A 102 12.53 -6.61 11.26
N GLY A 103 13.01 -6.45 10.02
CA GLY A 103 12.28 -6.88 8.82
C GLY A 103 12.01 -8.35 8.77
N GLU A 104 13.03 -9.14 9.08
CA GLU A 104 12.92 -10.59 9.18
C GLU A 104 11.78 -10.99 10.12
N GLN A 105 11.72 -10.42 11.33
CA GLN A 105 10.65 -10.70 12.29
C GLN A 105 9.25 -10.34 11.75
N LEU A 106 9.12 -9.22 11.04
CA LEU A 106 7.86 -8.82 10.43
C LEU A 106 7.44 -9.79 9.32
N PHE A 107 8.36 -10.15 8.43
CA PHE A 107 8.05 -11.04 7.30
C PHE A 107 7.85 -12.49 7.74
N ASP A 108 8.52 -12.95 8.79
CA ASP A 108 8.27 -14.25 9.42
C ASP A 108 6.86 -14.33 10.01
N HIS A 109 6.43 -13.28 10.72
CA HIS A 109 5.05 -13.18 11.23
C HIS A 109 4.02 -13.18 10.11
N ILE A 110 4.28 -12.44 9.03
CA ILE A 110 3.43 -12.46 7.84
C ILE A 110 3.34 -13.87 7.24
N ALA A 111 4.47 -14.56 7.10
CA ALA A 111 4.53 -15.90 6.54
C ALA A 111 3.77 -16.91 7.41
N ALA A 112 3.87 -16.81 8.74
CA ALA A 112 3.13 -17.64 9.67
C ALA A 112 1.61 -17.46 9.51
N CYS A 113 1.11 -16.22 9.53
CA CYS A 113 -0.32 -15.95 9.33
C CYS A 113 -0.81 -16.36 7.94
N LEU A 114 0.02 -16.21 6.90
CA LEU A 114 -0.31 -16.68 5.56
C LEU A 114 -0.43 -18.21 5.52
N SER A 115 0.48 -18.94 6.17
CA SER A 115 0.41 -20.40 6.27
C SER A 115 -0.88 -20.85 6.99
N GLU A 116 -1.22 -20.22 8.12
CA GLU A 116 -2.46 -20.51 8.85
C GLU A 116 -3.70 -20.24 7.99
N PHE A 117 -3.72 -19.12 7.26
CA PHE A 117 -4.81 -18.80 6.34
C PHE A 117 -4.97 -19.87 5.27
N LEU A 118 -3.88 -20.25 4.59
CA LEU A 118 -3.91 -21.26 3.54
C LEU A 118 -4.37 -22.63 4.04
N ASP A 119 -3.97 -23.01 5.27
CA ASP A 119 -4.43 -24.23 5.91
C ASP A 119 -5.94 -24.17 6.18
N SER A 120 -6.43 -23.07 6.75
CA SER A 120 -7.86 -22.91 7.07
C SER A 120 -8.78 -22.92 5.84
N GLN A 121 -8.25 -22.49 4.70
CA GLN A 121 -9.00 -22.41 3.43
C GLN A 121 -8.78 -23.64 2.53
N ASN A 122 -8.06 -24.66 2.99
CA ASN A 122 -7.68 -25.84 2.17
C ASN A 122 -6.92 -25.46 0.88
N LEU A 123 -6.13 -24.39 0.93
CA LEU A 123 -5.31 -23.91 -0.18
C LEU A 123 -3.85 -24.37 -0.08
N LYS A 124 -3.47 -25.07 1.00
CA LYS A 124 -2.11 -25.58 1.20
C LYS A 124 -1.68 -26.47 0.03
N GLY A 125 -0.45 -26.27 -0.45
CA GLY A 125 0.12 -27.03 -1.58
C GLY A 125 -0.22 -26.47 -2.96
N GLN A 126 -1.11 -25.47 -3.05
CA GLN A 126 -1.37 -24.75 -4.30
C GLN A 126 -0.37 -23.60 -4.47
N THR A 127 0.06 -23.34 -5.71
CA THR A 127 0.81 -22.14 -6.06
C THR A 127 -0.16 -21.11 -6.64
N LEU A 128 -0.45 -20.05 -5.87
CA LEU A 128 -1.37 -19.00 -6.26
C LEU A 128 -0.63 -17.68 -6.50
N PRO A 129 -0.96 -16.90 -7.54
CA PRO A 129 -0.46 -15.55 -7.69
C PRO A 129 -0.93 -14.67 -6.52
N MET A 130 -0.03 -13.84 -5.99
CA MET A 130 -0.30 -12.98 -4.84
C MET A 130 -0.06 -11.51 -5.18
N GLY A 131 -1.06 -10.67 -4.91
CA GLY A 131 -0.89 -9.22 -4.87
C GLY A 131 -0.49 -8.76 -3.46
N PHE A 132 0.54 -7.92 -3.37
CA PHE A 132 0.97 -7.35 -2.09
C PHE A 132 0.71 -5.84 -2.09
N THR A 133 -0.36 -5.43 -1.42
CA THR A 133 -0.63 -4.04 -1.09
C THR A 133 0.21 -3.63 0.11
N PHE A 134 1.28 -2.90 -0.17
CA PHE A 134 2.17 -2.32 0.84
C PHE A 134 1.90 -0.81 0.90
N SER A 135 1.16 -0.36 1.91
CA SER A 135 0.63 1.03 1.97
C SER A 135 1.66 2.07 2.44
N PHE A 136 2.85 2.01 1.85
CA PHE A 136 3.94 2.92 2.11
C PHE A 136 4.53 3.45 0.81
N PRO A 137 5.17 4.63 0.84
CA PRO A 137 5.96 5.10 -0.30
C PRO A 137 7.06 4.09 -0.67
N CYS A 138 6.95 3.53 -1.87
CA CYS A 138 7.87 2.56 -2.44
C CYS A 138 8.40 3.06 -3.79
N GLU A 139 9.70 3.12 -3.96
CA GLU A 139 10.31 3.27 -5.28
C GLU A 139 10.39 1.89 -5.96
N GLN A 140 9.53 1.70 -6.95
CA GLN A 140 9.44 0.46 -7.74
C GLN A 140 10.32 0.53 -8.99
N LYS A 141 10.89 -0.61 -9.38
CA LYS A 141 11.55 -0.78 -10.70
C LYS A 141 10.68 -1.59 -11.65
N GLU A 142 9.91 -2.52 -11.11
CA GLU A 142 8.97 -3.40 -11.78
C GLU A 142 7.76 -3.61 -10.85
N ILE A 143 6.67 -4.22 -11.34
CA ILE A 143 5.44 -4.41 -10.55
C ILE A 143 5.67 -5.30 -9.30
N ASP A 144 6.67 -6.18 -9.36
CA ASP A 144 7.06 -7.16 -8.34
C ASP A 144 8.40 -6.83 -7.68
N LYS A 145 8.98 -5.64 -7.92
CA LYS A 145 10.29 -5.25 -7.38
C LYS A 145 10.31 -3.83 -6.81
N VAL A 146 10.59 -3.75 -5.51
CA VAL A 146 10.82 -2.50 -4.77
C VAL A 146 12.30 -2.40 -4.40
N PHE A 147 12.88 -1.20 -4.51
CA PHE A 147 14.28 -0.96 -4.16
C PHE A 147 14.44 -0.03 -2.95
N ASN A 148 13.61 1.01 -2.83
CA ASN A 148 13.62 1.92 -1.69
C ASN A 148 12.23 2.00 -1.07
N LEU A 149 12.12 1.68 0.22
CA LEU A 149 10.95 1.88 1.05
C LEU A 149 11.23 3.10 1.93
N THR A 150 10.31 4.06 1.93
CA THR A 150 10.32 5.12 2.94
C THR A 150 9.14 4.87 3.88
N LEU A 151 9.39 4.30 5.05
CA LEU A 151 8.37 3.97 6.04
C LEU A 151 7.91 5.25 6.77
N LEU A 152 7.11 6.08 6.11
CA LEU A 152 6.66 7.35 6.69
C LEU A 152 5.47 7.25 7.65
N LYS A 153 5.02 6.04 8.04
CA LYS A 153 3.87 5.97 8.97
C LYS A 153 3.62 4.72 9.81
N LEU A 154 4.60 3.85 10.07
CA LEU A 154 4.34 2.73 11.00
C LEU A 154 5.24 2.61 12.21
N VAL A 155 6.22 3.48 12.38
CA VAL A 155 7.09 3.31 13.53
C VAL A 155 7.54 4.69 13.98
N GLY A 156 7.52 4.93 15.29
CA GLY A 156 8.21 6.05 15.91
C GLY A 156 9.73 5.91 15.79
N LEU A 157 10.22 5.43 14.65
CA LEU A 157 11.63 5.32 14.30
C LEU A 157 11.99 6.53 13.44
N SER A 158 13.05 7.21 13.86
CA SER A 158 13.89 8.03 12.99
C SER A 158 14.13 7.29 11.67
N LEU A 159 14.07 8.02 10.55
CA LEU A 159 14.46 7.62 9.18
C LEU A 159 15.36 6.37 9.14
N LEU A 160 14.77 5.18 9.07
CA LEU A 160 15.48 3.96 8.72
C LEU A 160 15.29 3.72 7.24
N THR A 161 16.39 3.37 6.58
CA THR A 161 16.41 3.04 5.16
C THR A 161 16.29 1.52 5.00
N VAL A 162 15.94 1.06 3.80
CA VAL A 162 15.82 -0.39 3.49
C VAL A 162 17.11 -1.15 3.77
N GLU A 163 18.26 -0.46 3.72
CA GLU A 163 19.58 -1.03 4.04
C GLU A 163 19.64 -1.57 5.47
N ASP A 164 18.83 -1.04 6.40
CA ASP A 164 18.81 -1.46 7.80
C ASP A 164 17.99 -2.76 8.04
N TRP A 165 17.27 -3.27 7.02
CA TRP A 165 16.29 -4.37 7.16
C TRP A 165 16.71 -5.68 6.47
N PHE A 166 17.77 -5.67 5.65
CA PHE A 166 18.20 -6.81 4.83
C PHE A 166 19.63 -7.30 5.15
N HIS A 167 20.06 -7.17 6.42
CA HIS A 167 21.32 -7.73 6.92
C HIS A 167 21.08 -8.84 7.94
#